data_AF-A0A4R1K3I8-F1
#
_entry.id   AF-A0A4R1K3I8-F1
#
_cell.length_a   1.000
_cell.length_b   1.000
_cell.length_c   1.000
_cell.angle_alpha   90.00
_cell.angle_beta   90.00
_cell.angle_gamma   90.00
#
_symmetry.space_group_name_H-M   'P 1'
#
loop_
_entity.id
_entity.type
_entity.pdbx_description
1 polymer ?
#
loop_
_entity_poly.entity_id
_entity_poly.type
_entity_poly.pdbx_seq_one_letter_code
_entity_poly.pdbx_strand_id
1 'polypeptide(L)'
;MEKTDNIDEIIRERLKEAIANSGMSQAKLSGIAKISHHNLNRFLTGARKGITPDTIYKIAKALEIDISYLFGDADKVNRQSSIKPLHQQSFGELLQRLLDAKRMTYEDLVALDIGVGIKSISHYKNNLRVPSLSVLQNIAHALNTPVGYFFNEVSLEEALSNEQENPKSKEIQKLLDIAKDLDADSIRDLLKQAEKEKSLQDYKKITPSQKKSS
;
A
#
# COMPACT_ATOMS: atom_id res chain seq x y z
N MET A 1 13.37 2.62 -12.76
CA MET A 1 12.21 2.91 -13.65
C MET A 1 11.22 1.72 -13.72
N GLU A 2 11.34 0.70 -12.84
CA GLU A 2 10.62 -0.58 -12.98
C GLU A 2 9.30 -0.71 -12.19
N LYS A 3 9.08 0.07 -11.11
CA LYS A 3 7.94 -0.18 -10.20
C LYS A 3 6.57 0.19 -10.80
N THR A 4 6.48 1.26 -11.58
CA THR A 4 5.20 1.76 -12.12
C THR A 4 4.66 0.87 -13.25
N ASP A 5 5.56 0.29 -14.04
CA ASP A 5 5.19 -0.57 -15.18
C ASP A 5 4.58 -1.90 -14.71
N ASN A 6 4.97 -2.39 -13.53
CA ASN A 6 4.42 -3.61 -12.94
C ASN A 6 2.95 -3.43 -12.50
N ILE A 7 2.62 -2.30 -11.88
CA ILE A 7 1.27 -2.07 -11.31
C ILE A 7 0.23 -1.80 -12.39
N ASP A 8 0.59 -1.01 -13.41
CA ASP A 8 -0.29 -0.80 -14.57
C ASP A 8 -0.60 -2.13 -15.27
N GLU A 9 0.34 -3.08 -15.28
CA GLU A 9 0.14 -4.41 -15.83
C GLU A 9 -0.82 -5.24 -14.96
N ILE A 10 -0.63 -5.25 -13.62
CA ILE A 10 -1.55 -5.93 -12.68
C ILE A 10 -2.98 -5.42 -12.87
N ILE A 11 -3.18 -4.10 -12.84
CA ILE A 11 -4.50 -3.49 -13.01
C ILE A 11 -5.07 -3.84 -14.37
N ARG A 12 -4.27 -3.75 -15.44
CA ARG A 12 -4.72 -4.09 -16.79
C ARG A 12 -5.22 -5.52 -16.87
N GLU A 13 -4.45 -6.49 -16.38
CA GLU A 13 -4.81 -7.90 -16.45
C GLU A 13 -6.06 -8.19 -15.63
N ARG A 14 -6.15 -7.67 -14.40
CA ARG A 14 -7.33 -7.86 -13.55
C ARG A 14 -8.57 -7.15 -14.08
N LEU A 15 -8.41 -5.99 -14.73
CA LEU A 15 -9.52 -5.31 -15.41
C LEU A 15 -10.01 -6.12 -16.62
N LYS A 16 -9.10 -6.69 -17.43
CA LYS A 16 -9.47 -7.58 -18.54
C LYS A 16 -10.26 -8.78 -18.05
N GLU A 17 -9.78 -9.42 -16.98
CA GLU A 17 -10.45 -10.56 -16.36
C GLU A 17 -11.83 -10.18 -15.82
N ALA A 18 -11.93 -9.09 -15.05
CA ALA A 18 -13.20 -8.63 -14.50
C ALA A 18 -14.21 -8.24 -15.59
N ILE A 19 -13.74 -7.60 -16.67
CA ILE A 19 -14.58 -7.29 -17.84
C ILE A 19 -15.08 -8.57 -18.50
N ALA A 20 -14.20 -9.55 -18.75
CA ALA A 20 -14.58 -10.85 -19.33
C ALA A 20 -15.62 -11.57 -18.44
N ASN A 21 -15.40 -11.59 -17.13
CA ASN A 21 -16.27 -12.25 -16.15
C ASN A 21 -17.60 -11.51 -15.94
N SER A 22 -17.67 -10.21 -16.26
CA SER A 22 -18.92 -9.43 -16.17
C SER A 22 -19.88 -9.70 -17.33
N GLY A 23 -19.40 -10.26 -18.44
CA GLY A 23 -20.16 -10.39 -19.68
C GLY A 23 -20.50 -9.05 -20.35
N MET A 24 -19.94 -7.92 -19.89
CA MET A 24 -20.17 -6.60 -20.47
C MET A 24 -19.16 -6.28 -21.57
N SER A 25 -19.61 -5.58 -22.62
CA SER A 25 -18.70 -4.98 -23.58
C SER A 25 -18.00 -3.76 -22.96
N GLN A 26 -16.79 -3.45 -23.42
CA GLN A 26 -16.04 -2.26 -22.98
C GLN A 26 -16.84 -0.97 -23.20
N ALA A 27 -17.61 -0.90 -24.30
CA ALA A 27 -18.50 0.24 -24.60
C ALA A 27 -19.63 0.38 -23.56
N LYS A 28 -20.28 -0.74 -23.19
CA LYS A 28 -21.33 -0.76 -22.17
C LYS A 28 -20.76 -0.35 -20.81
N LEU A 29 -19.63 -0.94 -20.42
CA LEU A 29 -18.93 -0.58 -19.18
C LEU A 29 -18.58 0.91 -19.13
N SER A 30 -18.01 1.44 -20.22
CA SER A 30 -17.62 2.86 -20.29
C SER A 30 -18.81 3.79 -20.11
N GLY A 31 -19.98 3.41 -20.66
CA GLY A 31 -21.23 4.14 -20.48
C GLY A 31 -21.69 4.14 -19.02
N ILE A 32 -21.69 2.97 -18.35
CA ILE A 32 -22.09 2.85 -16.94
C ILE A 32 -21.12 3.63 -16.03
N ALA A 33 -19.81 3.46 -16.24
CA ALA A 33 -18.76 4.13 -15.47
C ALA A 33 -18.64 5.63 -15.78
N LYS A 34 -19.32 6.13 -16.84
CA LYS A 34 -19.20 7.52 -17.33
C LYS A 34 -17.76 7.94 -17.60
N ILE A 35 -17.03 7.09 -18.33
CA ILE A 35 -15.62 7.30 -18.72
C ILE A 35 -15.45 7.23 -20.24
N SER A 36 -14.32 7.75 -20.72
CA SER A 36 -13.98 7.65 -22.15
C SER A 36 -13.63 6.21 -22.54
N HIS A 37 -14.45 5.63 -23.43
CA HIS A 37 -14.19 4.33 -24.04
C HIS A 37 -12.82 4.26 -24.73
N HIS A 38 -12.42 5.34 -25.40
CA HIS A 38 -11.12 5.41 -26.07
C HIS A 38 -9.96 5.33 -25.06
N ASN A 39 -10.06 6.03 -23.93
CA ASN A 39 -9.02 6.01 -22.90
C ASN A 39 -8.95 4.65 -22.20
N LEU A 40 -10.09 4.02 -21.94
CA LEU A 40 -10.17 2.66 -21.38
C LEU A 40 -9.48 1.66 -22.32
N ASN A 41 -9.81 1.68 -23.61
CA ASN A 41 -9.23 0.78 -24.60
C ASN A 41 -7.70 0.98 -24.71
N ARG A 42 -7.23 2.23 -24.80
CA ARG A 42 -5.79 2.52 -24.85
C ARG A 42 -5.03 2.04 -23.62
N PHE A 43 -5.64 2.10 -22.44
CA PHE A 43 -5.06 1.53 -21.22
C PHE A 43 -5.03 -0.01 -21.27
N LEU A 44 -6.13 -0.64 -21.68
CA LEU A 44 -6.26 -2.10 -21.78
C LEU A 44 -5.31 -2.75 -22.81
N THR A 45 -4.99 -2.02 -23.87
CA THR A 45 -4.06 -2.44 -24.93
C THR A 45 -2.61 -2.09 -24.63
N GLY A 46 -2.33 -1.39 -23.53
CA GLY A 46 -1.00 -0.90 -23.18
C GLY A 46 -0.50 0.29 -24.03
N ALA A 47 -1.31 0.79 -24.97
CA ALA A 47 -1.02 1.98 -25.78
C ALA A 47 -1.01 3.29 -24.96
N ARG A 48 -1.41 3.24 -23.69
CA ARG A 48 -1.31 4.30 -22.71
C ARG A 48 -0.89 3.73 -21.36
N LYS A 49 0.17 4.29 -20.77
CA LYS A 49 0.53 4.08 -19.36
C LYS A 49 -0.29 5.00 -18.46
N GLY A 50 -0.69 4.48 -17.30
CA GLY A 50 -1.42 5.19 -16.27
C GLY A 50 -2.92 5.37 -16.56
N ILE A 51 -3.70 5.03 -15.54
CA ILE A 51 -5.13 5.31 -15.43
C ILE A 51 -5.37 6.03 -14.10
N THR A 52 -6.32 6.98 -14.06
CA THR A 52 -6.54 7.76 -12.83
C THR A 52 -7.29 6.93 -11.79
N PRO A 53 -7.04 7.10 -10.48
CA PRO A 53 -7.77 6.41 -9.43
C PRO A 53 -9.29 6.58 -9.53
N ASP A 54 -9.75 7.79 -9.85
CA ASP A 54 -11.18 8.08 -10.09
C ASP A 54 -11.77 7.23 -11.24
N THR A 55 -11.00 7.03 -12.31
CA THR A 55 -11.43 6.16 -13.43
C THR A 55 -11.50 4.70 -12.99
N ILE A 56 -10.50 4.21 -12.25
CA ILE A 56 -10.49 2.84 -11.71
C ILE A 56 -11.70 2.63 -10.80
N TYR A 57 -11.96 3.55 -9.87
CA TYR A 57 -13.09 3.48 -8.96
C TYR A 57 -14.43 3.44 -9.69
N LYS A 58 -14.61 4.30 -10.70
CA LYS A 58 -15.81 4.27 -11.55
C LYS A 58 -15.99 2.94 -12.27
N ILE A 59 -14.90 2.34 -12.74
CA ILE A 59 -14.94 1.02 -13.40
C ILE A 59 -15.28 -0.08 -12.39
N ALA A 60 -14.63 -0.11 -11.23
CA ALA A 60 -14.90 -1.10 -10.18
C ALA A 60 -16.37 -1.06 -9.74
N LYS A 61 -16.90 0.15 -9.48
CA LYS A 61 -18.31 0.35 -9.15
C LYS A 61 -19.25 -0.11 -10.27
N ALA A 62 -18.91 0.16 -11.53
CA ALA A 62 -19.71 -0.26 -12.68
C ALA A 62 -19.67 -1.79 -12.92
N LEU A 63 -18.58 -2.44 -12.53
CA LEU A 63 -18.43 -3.89 -12.56
C LEU A 63 -18.99 -4.57 -11.31
N GLU A 64 -19.42 -3.80 -10.31
CA GLU A 64 -19.86 -4.27 -8.99
C GLU A 64 -18.81 -5.17 -8.32
N ILE A 65 -17.54 -4.78 -8.44
CA ILE A 65 -16.39 -5.49 -7.84
C ILE A 65 -15.66 -4.59 -6.86
N ASP A 66 -14.96 -5.23 -5.95
CA ASP A 66 -14.08 -4.55 -5.01
C ASP A 66 -12.88 -3.93 -5.72
N ILE A 67 -12.54 -2.67 -5.43
CA ILE A 67 -11.41 -2.02 -6.08
C ILE A 67 -10.07 -2.67 -5.69
N SER A 68 -9.97 -3.28 -4.51
CA SER A 68 -8.78 -4.02 -4.04
C SER A 68 -8.46 -5.22 -4.93
N TYR A 69 -9.48 -5.83 -5.54
CA TYR A 69 -9.28 -6.84 -6.57
C TYR A 69 -8.47 -6.25 -7.71
N LEU A 70 -8.76 -5.05 -8.21
CA LEU A 70 -8.00 -4.48 -9.33
C LEU A 70 -6.54 -4.18 -8.99
N PHE A 71 -6.20 -4.02 -7.70
CA PHE A 71 -4.86 -3.68 -7.26
C PHE A 71 -3.96 -4.84 -6.88
N GLY A 72 -4.47 -6.07 -6.88
CA GLY A 72 -3.67 -7.24 -6.47
C GLY A 72 -3.97 -7.74 -5.06
N ASP A 73 -4.68 -6.96 -4.24
CA ASP A 73 -4.81 -7.18 -2.80
C ASP A 73 -5.83 -8.29 -2.45
N ALA A 74 -6.73 -8.65 -3.37
CA ALA A 74 -7.71 -9.73 -3.18
C ALA A 74 -7.59 -10.78 -4.28
N ASP A 75 -7.44 -12.06 -3.95
CA ASP A 75 -7.23 -13.14 -4.94
C ASP A 75 -8.47 -13.52 -5.76
N LYS A 76 -9.66 -13.06 -5.37
CA LYS A 76 -10.93 -13.40 -6.02
C LYS A 76 -11.78 -12.17 -6.26
N VAL A 77 -12.53 -12.19 -7.37
CA VAL A 77 -13.55 -11.16 -7.67
C VAL A 77 -14.65 -11.28 -6.61
N ASN A 78 -14.63 -10.40 -5.62
CA ASN A 78 -15.70 -10.30 -4.63
C ASN A 78 -16.71 -9.26 -5.14
N ARG A 79 -17.96 -9.67 -5.38
CA ARG A 79 -19.04 -8.75 -5.76
C ARG A 79 -19.64 -8.19 -4.49
N GLN A 80 -19.50 -6.90 -4.25
CA GLN A 80 -19.77 -6.25 -2.96
C GLN A 80 -21.08 -6.71 -2.29
N SER A 81 -20.94 -7.25 -1.08
CA SER A 81 -21.99 -7.32 -0.07
C SER A 81 -22.28 -5.91 0.45
N SER A 82 -23.47 -5.37 0.15
CA SER A 82 -24.18 -4.30 0.88
C SER A 82 -23.38 -3.04 1.30
N ILE A 83 -23.24 -2.07 0.40
CA ILE A 83 -22.79 -0.70 0.77
C ILE A 83 -23.98 0.10 1.32
N LYS A 84 -23.93 0.49 2.60
CA LYS A 84 -24.75 1.61 3.13
C LYS A 84 -23.97 2.92 2.95
N PRO A 85 -24.47 3.92 2.21
CA PRO A 85 -23.82 5.21 2.13
C PRO A 85 -24.29 6.10 3.28
N LEU A 86 -23.37 6.56 4.13
CA LEU A 86 -23.65 7.70 5.01
C LEU A 86 -22.38 8.57 5.11
N HIS A 87 -22.31 9.57 4.23
CA HIS A 87 -21.20 10.51 4.01
C HIS A 87 -19.91 9.87 3.44
N GLN A 88 -19.64 10.11 2.15
CA GLN A 88 -18.34 9.80 1.54
C GLN A 88 -17.30 10.78 2.08
N GLN A 89 -16.49 10.35 3.05
CA GLN A 89 -15.40 11.16 3.57
C GLN A 89 -14.36 11.37 2.45
N SER A 90 -13.80 12.57 2.38
CA SER A 90 -12.73 12.92 1.45
C SER A 90 -11.42 12.20 1.81
N PHE A 91 -10.49 12.11 0.85
CA PHE A 91 -9.19 11.47 1.09
C PHE A 91 -8.47 12.11 2.29
N GLY A 92 -8.47 13.45 2.38
CA GLY A 92 -7.82 14.16 3.48
C GLY A 92 -8.44 13.82 4.85
N GLU A 93 -9.76 13.70 4.92
CA GLU A 93 -10.47 13.33 6.15
C GLU A 93 -10.17 11.88 6.56
N LEU A 94 -10.18 10.95 5.60
CA LEU A 94 -9.85 9.55 5.83
C LEU A 94 -8.41 9.39 6.31
N LEU A 95 -7.46 10.09 5.67
CA LEU A 95 -6.06 10.09 6.06
C LEU A 95 -5.86 10.66 7.47
N GLN A 96 -6.47 11.81 7.78
CA GLN A 96 -6.40 12.40 9.12
C GLN A 96 -6.92 11.41 10.16
N ARG A 97 -8.10 10.84 9.93
CA ARG A 97 -8.74 9.90 10.85
C ARG A 97 -7.89 8.65 11.11
N LEU A 98 -7.24 8.13 10.07
CA LEU A 98 -6.35 6.97 10.19
C LEU A 98 -5.08 7.32 10.96
N LEU A 99 -4.49 8.49 10.70
CA LEU A 99 -3.32 8.97 11.43
C LEU A 99 -3.64 9.20 12.91
N ASP A 100 -4.80 9.81 13.21
CA ASP A 100 -5.27 10.01 14.58
C ASP A 100 -5.42 8.67 15.31
N ALA A 101 -6.02 7.68 14.65
CA ALA A 101 -6.17 6.34 15.21
C ALA A 101 -4.83 5.64 15.45
N LYS A 102 -3.84 5.86 14.57
CA LYS A 102 -2.47 5.33 14.70
C LYS A 102 -1.56 6.21 15.56
N ARG A 103 -2.07 7.33 16.10
CA ARG A 103 -1.32 8.33 16.88
C ARG A 103 -0.09 8.87 16.15
N MET A 104 -0.22 9.06 14.84
CA MET A 104 0.84 9.56 13.95
C MET A 104 0.53 11.00 13.50
N THR A 105 1.57 11.78 13.28
CA THR A 105 1.48 13.10 12.64
C THR A 105 1.73 12.98 11.13
N TYR A 106 1.49 14.07 10.40
CA TYR A 106 1.82 14.12 8.97
C TYR A 106 3.33 14.14 8.74
N GLU A 107 4.08 14.71 9.67
CA GLU A 107 5.53 14.70 9.70
C GLU A 107 6.05 13.27 9.85
N ASP A 108 5.44 12.47 10.74
CA ASP A 108 5.77 11.05 10.91
C ASP A 108 5.49 10.27 9.62
N LEU A 109 4.36 10.53 8.96
CA LEU A 109 4.01 9.89 7.69
C LEU A 109 5.04 10.21 6.59
N VAL A 110 5.49 11.47 6.49
CA VAL A 110 6.52 11.87 5.51
C VAL A 110 7.87 11.21 5.84
N ALA A 111 8.17 10.99 7.11
CA ALA A 111 9.39 10.29 7.55
C ALA A 111 9.41 8.80 7.15
N LEU A 112 8.27 8.20 6.78
CA LEU A 112 8.17 6.82 6.27
C LEU A 112 8.59 6.66 4.80
N ASP A 113 9.19 7.68 4.18
CA ASP A 113 9.67 7.67 2.80
C ASP A 113 8.59 7.29 1.76
N ILE A 114 7.39 7.87 1.90
CA ILE A 114 6.27 7.66 0.98
C ILE A 114 6.47 8.33 -0.41
N GLY A 115 7.61 8.99 -0.62
CA GLY A 115 7.97 9.64 -1.88
C GLY A 115 7.29 11.00 -2.11
N VAL A 116 6.66 11.59 -1.08
CA VAL A 116 6.07 12.93 -1.14
C VAL A 116 6.42 13.75 0.10
N GLY A 117 6.70 15.04 -0.11
CA GLY A 117 6.99 15.98 0.97
C GLY A 117 5.75 16.59 1.61
N ILE A 118 5.95 17.26 2.75
CA ILE A 118 4.90 17.84 3.60
C ILE A 118 3.94 18.80 2.87
N LYS A 119 4.43 19.53 1.85
CA LYS A 119 3.59 20.41 1.02
C LYS A 119 2.51 19.64 0.25
N SER A 120 2.84 18.46 -0.28
CA SER A 120 1.89 17.61 -1.00
C SER A 120 0.84 17.06 -0.04
N ILE A 121 1.26 16.66 1.16
CA ILE A 121 0.35 16.21 2.22
C ILE A 121 -0.62 17.33 2.63
N SER A 122 -0.15 18.58 2.75
CA SER A 122 -1.02 19.73 3.01
C SER A 122 -2.05 19.94 1.89
N HIS A 123 -1.67 19.75 0.62
CA HIS A 123 -2.65 19.81 -0.48
C HIS A 123 -3.68 18.67 -0.41
N TYR A 124 -3.27 17.48 0.04
CA TYR A 124 -4.19 16.35 0.23
C TYR A 124 -5.17 16.61 1.37
N LYS A 125 -4.67 17.09 2.52
CA LYS A 125 -5.48 17.45 3.69
C LYS A 125 -6.55 18.49 3.35
N ASN A 126 -6.17 19.51 2.59
CA ASN A 126 -7.09 20.60 2.21
C ASN A 126 -7.94 20.27 0.98
N ASN A 127 -7.96 19.02 0.51
CA ASN A 127 -8.69 18.58 -0.68
C ASN A 127 -8.36 19.38 -1.96
N LEU A 128 -7.20 20.04 -2.00
CA LEU A 128 -6.72 20.80 -3.16
C LEU A 128 -6.16 19.87 -4.24
N ARG A 129 -5.73 18.67 -3.83
CA ARG A 129 -5.19 17.66 -4.73
C ARG A 129 -5.48 16.27 -4.18
N VAL A 130 -5.70 15.31 -5.06
CA VAL A 130 -5.77 13.89 -4.71
C VAL A 130 -4.40 13.26 -5.02
N PRO A 131 -3.86 12.37 -4.17
CA PRO A 131 -2.63 11.66 -4.49
C PRO A 131 -2.74 10.89 -5.81
N SER A 132 -1.61 10.75 -6.51
CA SER A 132 -1.54 9.75 -7.58
C SER A 132 -1.67 8.36 -6.98
N LEU A 133 -2.04 7.39 -7.81
CA LEU A 133 -2.18 6.01 -7.36
C LEU A 133 -0.91 5.48 -6.66
N SER A 134 0.25 5.73 -7.24
CA SER A 134 1.54 5.33 -6.66
C SER A 134 1.77 5.89 -5.26
N VAL A 135 1.42 7.16 -5.06
CA VAL A 135 1.55 7.82 -3.75
C VAL A 135 0.51 7.27 -2.77
N LEU A 136 -0.71 7.02 -3.23
CA LEU A 136 -1.77 6.43 -2.41
C LEU A 136 -1.37 5.04 -1.90
N GLN A 137 -0.81 4.19 -2.76
CA GLN A 137 -0.31 2.88 -2.36
C GLN A 137 0.88 2.99 -1.41
N ASN A 138 1.82 3.91 -1.65
CA ASN A 138 2.92 4.14 -0.72
C ASN A 138 2.40 4.56 0.66
N ILE A 139 1.40 5.44 0.72
CA ILE A 139 0.75 5.86 1.98
C ILE A 139 0.06 4.66 2.64
N ALA A 140 -0.75 3.91 1.90
CA ALA A 140 -1.47 2.73 2.39
C ALA A 140 -0.51 1.66 2.95
N HIS A 141 0.56 1.36 2.21
CA HIS A 141 1.62 0.43 2.61
C HIS A 141 2.38 0.94 3.84
N ALA A 142 2.77 2.22 3.86
CA ALA A 142 3.48 2.82 4.99
C ALA A 142 2.64 2.80 6.27
N LEU A 143 1.33 2.98 6.15
CA LEU A 143 0.39 2.93 7.26
C LEU A 143 -0.11 1.51 7.58
N ASN A 144 0.32 0.50 6.82
CA ASN A 144 -0.18 -0.87 6.88
C ASN A 144 -1.72 -0.90 6.89
N THR A 145 -2.34 -0.36 5.84
CA THR A 145 -3.79 -0.20 5.74
C THR A 145 -4.24 -0.49 4.31
N PRO A 146 -5.35 -1.22 4.09
CA PRO A 146 -5.85 -1.48 2.75
C PRO A 146 -6.15 -0.19 1.99
N VAL A 147 -5.81 -0.16 0.70
CA VAL A 147 -6.10 0.99 -0.18
C VAL A 147 -7.60 1.32 -0.21
N GLY A 148 -8.47 0.31 -0.10
CA GLY A 148 -9.93 0.44 -0.07
C GLY A 148 -10.48 1.32 1.08
N TYR A 149 -9.74 1.48 2.18
CA TYR A 149 -10.11 2.40 3.25
C TYR A 149 -10.24 3.84 2.74
N PHE A 150 -9.31 4.27 1.89
CA PHE A 150 -9.31 5.62 1.30
C PHE A 150 -10.43 5.84 0.27
N PHE A 151 -11.22 4.80 -0.03
CA PHE A 151 -12.39 4.85 -0.91
C PHE A 151 -13.72 4.68 -0.14
N ASN A 152 -13.68 4.67 1.20
CA ASN A 152 -14.83 4.37 2.08
C ASN A 152 -15.41 2.96 1.86
N GLU A 153 -14.63 2.01 1.34
CA GLU A 153 -15.07 0.62 1.13
C GLU A 153 -14.76 -0.27 2.33
N VAL A 154 -13.76 0.14 3.12
CA VAL A 154 -13.34 -0.52 4.36
C VAL A 154 -13.56 0.46 5.51
N SER A 155 -14.18 0.01 6.59
CA SER A 155 -14.35 0.82 7.81
C SER A 155 -13.00 1.12 8.49
N LEU A 156 -12.95 2.11 9.39
CA LEU A 156 -11.72 2.38 10.14
C LEU A 156 -11.31 1.16 10.97
N GLU A 157 -12.27 0.48 11.57
CA GLU A 157 -12.05 -0.68 12.41
C GLU A 157 -11.43 -1.84 11.61
N GLU A 158 -11.96 -2.11 10.42
CA GLU A 158 -11.40 -3.10 9.49
C GLU A 158 -10.05 -2.66 8.93
N ALA A 159 -9.85 -1.37 8.68
CA ALA A 159 -8.58 -0.82 8.21
C ALA A 159 -7.46 -0.94 9.26
N LEU A 160 -7.82 -0.85 10.54
CA LEU A 160 -6.91 -1.08 11.66
C LEU A 160 -6.71 -2.57 11.96
N SER A 161 -7.71 -3.41 11.69
CA SER A 161 -7.65 -4.86 11.91
C SER A 161 -6.91 -5.59 10.78
N ASN A 162 -6.96 -5.06 9.56
CA ASN A 162 -6.14 -5.46 8.44
C ASN A 162 -4.73 -4.87 8.58
N GLU A 163 -4.01 -5.28 9.62
CA GLU A 163 -2.56 -5.33 9.50
C GLU A 163 -2.25 -6.38 8.43
N GLN A 164 -2.18 -5.96 7.16
CA GLN A 164 -1.72 -6.84 6.11
C GLN A 164 -0.39 -7.43 6.55
N GLU A 165 -0.27 -8.76 6.42
CA GLU A 165 0.93 -9.52 6.80
C GLU A 165 2.14 -8.99 6.03
N ASN A 166 2.86 -8.04 6.62
CA ASN A 166 4.16 -7.62 6.12
C ASN A 166 5.18 -8.71 6.51
N PRO A 167 5.97 -9.28 5.59
CA PRO A 167 7.02 -10.24 5.96
C PRO A 167 7.99 -9.68 7.01
N LYS A 168 8.22 -8.36 7.05
CA LYS A 168 8.99 -7.72 8.13
C LYS A 168 8.23 -7.68 9.47
N SER A 169 6.90 -7.58 9.47
CA SER A 169 6.12 -7.68 10.70
C SER A 169 6.10 -9.11 11.23
N LYS A 170 6.14 -10.15 10.37
CA LYS A 170 6.36 -11.54 10.82
C LYS A 170 7.71 -11.74 11.49
N GLU A 171 8.76 -11.12 10.95
CA GLU A 171 10.09 -11.21 11.54
C GLU A 171 10.17 -10.43 12.86
N ILE A 172 9.60 -9.22 12.92
CA ILE A 172 9.47 -8.44 14.16
C ILE A 172 8.59 -9.18 15.18
N GLN A 173 7.50 -9.80 14.76
CA GLN A 173 6.59 -10.53 15.64
C GLN A 173 7.23 -11.81 16.17
N LYS A 174 7.96 -12.56 15.33
CA LYS A 174 8.79 -13.69 15.77
C LYS A 174 9.84 -13.24 16.78
N LEU A 175 10.52 -12.12 16.52
CA LEU A 175 11.49 -11.55 17.48
C LEU A 175 10.82 -11.11 18.77
N LEU A 176 9.60 -10.55 18.71
CA LEU A 176 8.83 -10.12 19.87
C LEU A 176 8.34 -11.31 20.70
N ASP A 177 7.90 -12.39 20.05
CA ASP A 177 7.46 -13.61 20.72
C ASP A 177 8.65 -14.34 21.36
N ILE A 178 9.81 -14.38 20.69
CA ILE A 178 11.07 -14.85 21.30
C ILE A 178 11.46 -13.96 22.50
N ALA A 179 11.30 -12.63 22.39
CA ALA A 179 11.64 -11.70 23.46
C ALA A 179 10.71 -11.79 24.68
N LYS A 180 9.45 -12.22 24.51
CA LYS A 180 8.53 -12.44 25.63
C LYS A 180 8.94 -13.63 26.50
N ASP A 181 9.62 -14.61 25.91
CA ASP A 181 10.10 -15.81 26.60
C ASP A 181 11.51 -15.64 27.18
N LEU A 182 12.17 -14.51 26.91
CA LEU A 182 13.49 -14.17 27.43
C LEU A 182 13.37 -13.39 28.74
N ASP A 183 14.02 -13.88 29.80
CA ASP A 183 14.12 -13.17 31.06
C ASP A 183 15.16 -12.03 30.98
N ALA A 184 15.09 -11.10 31.95
CA ALA A 184 15.93 -9.91 31.97
C ALA A 184 17.44 -10.22 32.00
N ASP A 185 17.81 -11.39 32.51
CA ASP A 185 19.20 -11.83 32.56
C ASP A 185 19.68 -12.37 31.20
N SER A 186 18.85 -13.14 30.49
CA SER A 186 19.16 -13.58 29.12
C SER A 186 19.29 -12.39 28.15
N ILE A 187 18.47 -11.35 28.32
CA ILE A 187 18.56 -10.12 27.51
C ILE A 187 19.89 -9.40 27.76
N ARG A 188 20.34 -9.30 29.02
CA ARG A 188 21.64 -8.67 29.35
C ARG A 188 22.82 -9.42 28.76
N ASP A 189 22.77 -10.76 28.78
CA ASP A 189 23.85 -11.58 28.23
C ASP A 189 23.92 -11.49 26.70
N LEU A 190 22.76 -11.47 26.04
CA LEU A 190 22.68 -11.22 24.59
C LEU A 190 23.23 -9.84 24.20
N LEU A 191 22.93 -8.80 24.99
CA LEU A 191 23.47 -7.45 24.74
C LEU A 191 24.99 -7.41 24.88
N LYS A 192 25.56 -8.04 25.91
CA LYS A 192 27.02 -8.15 26.07
C LYS A 192 27.67 -8.90 24.90
N GLN A 193 27.02 -9.94 24.41
CA GLN A 193 27.54 -10.72 23.29
C GLN A 193 27.51 -9.93 21.98
N ALA A 194 26.42 -9.20 21.72
CA ALA A 194 26.30 -8.33 20.56
C ALA A 194 27.34 -7.18 20.56
N GLU A 195 27.60 -6.57 21.73
CA GLU A 195 28.64 -5.55 21.89
C GLU A 195 30.04 -6.11 21.61
N LYS A 196 30.32 -7.32 22.09
CA LYS A 196 31.57 -8.03 21.83
C LYS A 196 31.76 -8.35 20.35
N GLU A 197 30.71 -8.80 19.67
CA GLU A 197 30.75 -9.09 18.23
C GLU A 197 30.94 -7.83 17.38
N LYS A 198 30.26 -6.74 17.73
CA LYS A 198 30.43 -5.44 17.07
C LYS A 198 31.86 -4.93 17.19
N SER A 199 32.45 -5.03 18.39
CA SER A 199 33.85 -4.71 18.65
C SER A 199 34.83 -5.58 17.83
N LEU A 200 34.55 -6.88 17.70
CA LEU A 200 35.34 -7.80 16.87
C LEU A 200 35.25 -7.49 15.37
N GLN A 201 34.08 -7.12 14.88
CA GLN A 201 33.88 -6.73 13.48
C GLN A 201 34.61 -5.42 13.17
N ASP A 202 34.58 -4.47 14.09
CA ASP A 202 35.29 -3.20 13.93
C ASP A 202 36.81 -3.40 13.99
N TYR A 203 37.31 -4.29 14.85
CA TYR A 203 38.72 -4.67 14.86
C TYR A 203 39.18 -5.32 13.54
N LYS A 204 38.39 -6.25 12.99
CA LYS A 204 38.66 -6.92 11.70
C LYS A 204 38.69 -5.96 10.51
N LYS A 205 37.91 -4.87 10.55
CA LYS A 205 37.92 -3.82 9.52
C LYS A 205 39.18 -2.95 9.55
N ILE A 206 39.81 -2.82 10.71
CA ILE A 206 40.98 -1.96 10.92
C ILE A 206 42.29 -2.72 10.67
N THR A 207 42.31 -4.04 10.83
CA THR A 207 43.50 -4.86 10.54
C THR A 207 43.68 -5.09 9.03
N PRO A 208 44.79 -4.64 8.40
CA PRO A 208 45.07 -4.97 7.01
C PRO A 208 45.32 -6.48 6.89
N SER A 209 44.63 -7.12 5.94
CA SER A 209 44.88 -8.51 5.56
C SER A 209 46.35 -8.67 5.18
N GLN A 210 47.17 -9.22 6.09
CA GLN A 210 48.50 -9.70 5.75
C GLN A 210 48.35 -10.90 4.81
N LYS A 211 48.28 -10.62 3.50
CA LYS A 211 48.52 -11.62 2.47
C LYS A 211 49.97 -12.06 2.64
N LYS A 212 50.15 -13.28 3.15
CA LYS A 212 51.40 -14.03 3.01
C LYS A 212 51.67 -14.20 1.51
N SER A 213 52.58 -13.40 0.97
CA SER A 213 53.26 -13.69 -0.29
C SER A 213 54.36 -14.70 0.03
N SER A 214 54.11 -15.97 -0.33
CA SER A 214 55.15 -16.96 -0.61
C SER A 214 55.67 -16.78 -2.02
#